data_AF-A0A957VRP4-F1
#
_entry.id   AF-A0A957VRP4-F1
#
_cell.length_a   1.000
_cell.length_b   1.000
_cell.length_c   1.000
_cell.angle_alpha   90.00
_cell.angle_beta   90.00
_cell.angle_gamma   90.00
#
_symmetry.space_group_name_H-M   'P 1'
#
loop_
_entity.id
_entity.type
_entity.pdbx_description
1 polymer ?
#
loop_
_entity_poly.entity_id
_entity_poly.type
_entity_poly.pdbx_seq_one_letter_code
_entity_poly.pdbx_strand_id
1 'polypeptide(L)'
;SFDAINHLLCEATLREAGIQEFFAEAGIVPLTVVYEDFSADYAGTLRRVLDFLDLDAANAPIPPPPLAPTADAVNEAWVQRFREERQEGWENRGW
;
A
#
# COMPACT_ATOMS: atom_id res chain seq x y z
N SER A 1 -18.61 9.00 5.95
CA SER A 1 -18.63 10.47 5.79
C SER A 1 -17.35 10.87 5.07
N PHE A 2 -17.42 11.79 4.09
CA PHE A 2 -16.26 12.28 3.34
C PHE A 2 -15.13 12.76 4.27
N ASP A 3 -15.48 13.58 5.27
CA ASP A 3 -14.50 14.17 6.20
C ASP A 3 -13.67 13.13 6.95
N ALA A 4 -14.30 12.02 7.34
CA ALA A 4 -13.61 10.94 8.05
C ALA A 4 -12.59 10.24 7.14
N ILE A 5 -12.95 9.97 5.88
CA ILE A 5 -12.05 9.34 4.91
C ILE A 5 -10.92 10.32 4.55
N ASN A 6 -11.23 11.61 4.36
CA ASN A 6 -10.22 12.63 4.07
C ASN A 6 -9.23 12.79 5.23
N HIS A 7 -9.73 12.82 6.47
CA HIS A 7 -8.89 12.89 7.66
C HIS A 7 -7.92 11.69 7.75
N LEU A 8 -8.44 10.47 7.60
CA LEU A 8 -7.63 9.25 7.62
C LEU A 8 -6.61 9.20 6.48
N LEU A 9 -6.99 9.66 5.29
CA LEU A 9 -6.06 9.75 4.15
C LEU A 9 -4.92 10.72 4.45
N CYS A 10 -5.23 11.92 4.95
CA CYS A 10 -4.20 12.89 5.35
C CYS A 10 -3.29 12.32 6.45
N GLU A 11 -3.84 11.67 7.47
CA GLU A 11 -3.04 11.04 8.52
C GLU A 11 -2.11 9.95 7.96
N ALA A 12 -2.65 9.06 7.11
CA ALA A 12 -1.88 7.99 6.49
C ALA A 12 -0.73 8.53 5.62
N THR A 13 -1.01 9.53 4.77
CA THR A 13 0.00 10.18 3.92
C THR A 13 1.09 10.86 4.76
N LEU A 14 0.72 11.56 5.83
CA LEU A 14 1.71 12.20 6.72
C LEU A 14 2.58 11.16 7.45
N ARG A 15 1.99 10.05 7.88
CA ARG A 15 2.72 8.94 8.52
C ARG A 15 3.69 8.28 7.53
N GLU A 16 3.25 8.04 6.30
CA GLU A 16 4.09 7.49 5.24
C GLU A 16 5.27 8.42 4.93
N ALA A 17 5.02 9.72 4.78
CA ALA A 17 6.08 10.71 4.58
C ALA A 17 7.09 10.73 5.75
N GLY A 18 6.62 10.67 6.99
CA GLY A 18 7.50 10.61 8.17
C GLY A 18 8.35 9.34 8.22
N ILE A 19 7.82 8.19 7.81
CA ILE A 19 8.58 6.94 7.71
C ILE A 19 9.64 7.03 6.62
N GLN A 20 9.31 7.60 5.45
CA GLN A 20 10.27 7.81 4.36
C GLN A 20 11.41 8.75 4.78
N GLU A 21 11.09 9.86 5.45
CA GLU A 21 12.10 10.79 5.95
C GLU A 21 13.02 10.11 6.97
N PHE A 22 12.47 9.34 7.91
CA PHE A 22 13.26 8.59 8.89
C PHE A 22 14.28 7.65 8.22
N PHE A 23 13.87 6.93 7.18
CA PHE A 23 14.80 6.08 6.43
C PHE A 23 15.85 6.90 5.68
N ALA A 24 15.46 8.02 5.07
CA ALA A 24 16.37 8.89 4.34
C ALA A 24 17.44 9.50 5.27
N GLU A 25 17.04 10.04 6.43
CA GLU A 25 17.95 10.57 7.44
C GLU A 25 18.93 9.52 7.97
N ALA A 26 18.46 8.27 8.12
CA ALA A 26 19.28 7.16 8.56
C ALA A 26 20.15 6.54 7.44
N GLY A 27 20.00 6.97 6.19
CA GLY A 27 20.67 6.38 5.03
C GLY A 27 20.25 4.92 4.76
N ILE A 28 19.04 4.54 5.19
CA ILE A 28 18.48 3.20 5.04
C ILE A 28 17.70 3.15 3.73
N VAL A 29 17.94 2.10 2.93
CA VAL A 29 17.13 1.80 1.74
C VAL A 29 16.20 0.64 2.07
N PRO A 30 14.91 0.89 2.37
CA PRO A 30 13.97 -0.17 2.68
C PRO A 30 13.54 -0.92 1.42
N LEU A 31 13.14 -2.18 1.59
CA LEU A 31 12.38 -2.89 0.56
C LEU A 31 10.94 -2.39 0.53
N THR A 32 10.58 -1.60 -0.47
CA THR A 32 9.17 -1.20 -0.67
C THR A 32 8.36 -2.37 -1.23
N VAL A 33 7.28 -2.70 -0.53
CA VAL A 33 6.27 -3.68 -0.95
C VAL A 33 4.96 -2.95 -1.20
N VAL A 34 4.47 -3.00 -2.43
CA VAL A 34 3.18 -2.42 -2.83
C VAL A 34 2.10 -3.47 -2.56
N TYR A 35 0.99 -3.06 -1.93
CA TYR A 35 -0.06 -3.99 -1.52
C TYR A 35 -0.70 -4.69 -2.72
N GLU A 36 -0.95 -3.97 -3.80
CA GLU A 36 -1.56 -4.47 -5.03
C GLU A 36 -0.67 -5.57 -5.65
N ASP A 37 0.64 -5.31 -5.77
CA ASP A 37 1.62 -6.28 -6.26
C ASP A 37 1.72 -7.50 -5.34
N PHE A 38 1.75 -7.28 -4.02
CA PHE A 38 1.79 -8.35 -3.02
C PHE A 38 0.54 -9.24 -3.09
N SER A 39 -0.63 -8.65 -3.27
CA SER A 39 -1.88 -9.39 -3.37
C SER A 39 -1.98 -10.19 -4.67
N ALA A 40 -1.43 -9.66 -5.76
CA ALA A 40 -1.43 -10.28 -7.07
C ALA A 40 -0.40 -11.42 -7.19
N ASP A 41 0.79 -11.24 -6.58
CA ASP A 41 1.85 -12.24 -6.54
C ASP A 41 2.45 -12.37 -5.13
N TYR A 42 1.69 -13.05 -4.27
CA TYR A 42 2.07 -13.28 -2.88
C TYR A 42 3.39 -14.07 -2.78
N ALA A 43 3.54 -15.15 -3.55
CA ALA A 43 4.70 -16.02 -3.45
C ALA A 43 5.96 -15.35 -4.01
N GLY A 44 5.86 -14.64 -5.13
CA GLY A 44 6.97 -13.87 -5.69
C GLY A 44 7.40 -12.73 -4.77
N THR A 45 6.44 -12.03 -4.16
CA THR A 45 6.77 -10.96 -3.20
C THR A 45 7.50 -11.51 -1.97
N LEU A 46 7.06 -12.64 -1.41
CA LEU A 46 7.78 -13.26 -0.28
C LEU A 46 9.17 -13.75 -0.66
N ARG A 47 9.36 -14.29 -1.87
CA ARG A 47 10.70 -14.63 -2.35
C ARG A 47 11.60 -13.41 -2.44
N ARG A 48 11.09 -12.30 -2.99
CA ARG A 48 11.83 -11.02 -3.04
C ARG A 48 12.19 -10.51 -1.64
N VAL A 49 11.32 -10.70 -0.64
CA VAL A 49 11.63 -10.36 0.76
C VAL A 49 12.74 -11.26 1.30
N LEU A 50 12.71 -12.57 1.03
CA LEU A 50 13.76 -13.50 1.44
C LEU A 50 15.10 -13.15 0.77
N ASP A 51 15.09 -12.88 -0.53
CA ASP A 51 16.28 -12.45 -1.27
C ASP A 51 16.86 -11.15 -0.71
N PHE A 52 16.02 -10.17 -0.37
CA PHE A 52 16.45 -8.90 0.24
C PHE A 52 17.10 -9.09 1.62
N LEU A 53 16.71 -10.16 2.34
CA LEU A 53 17.27 -10.52 3.64
C LEU A 53 18.48 -11.48 3.53
N ASP A 54 18.99 -11.76 2.32
CA ASP A 54 20.03 -12.75 2.05
C ASP A 54 19.67 -14.16 2.58
N LEU A 55 18.39 -14.54 2.50
CA LEU A 55 17.88 -15.86 2.85
C LEU A 55 17.61 -16.71 1.60
N ASP A 56 17.53 -18.03 1.76
CA ASP A 56 17.25 -18.96 0.66
C ASP A 56 15.80 -18.84 0.15
N ALA A 57 15.55 -17.95 -0.80
CA ALA A 57 14.24 -17.77 -1.42
C ALA A 57 13.83 -18.90 -2.37
N ALA A 58 14.80 -19.67 -2.89
CA ALA A 58 14.54 -20.72 -3.86
C ALA A 58 13.90 -21.94 -3.21
N ASN A 59 14.39 -22.32 -2.02
CA ASN A 59 13.96 -23.54 -1.33
C ASN A 59 13.07 -23.27 -0.11
N ALA A 60 12.90 -22.01 0.32
CA ALA A 60 12.01 -21.70 1.43
C ALA A 60 10.55 -22.10 1.12
N PRO A 61 9.88 -22.82 2.04
CA PRO A 61 8.47 -23.12 1.89
C PRO A 61 7.63 -21.84 2.07
N ILE A 62 6.83 -21.51 1.06
CA ILE A 62 5.92 -20.36 1.10
C ILE A 62 4.50 -20.87 1.40
N PRO A 63 3.94 -20.61 2.60
CA PRO A 63 2.57 -20.99 2.91
C PRO A 63 1.58 -20.14 2.09
N PRO A 64 0.36 -20.61 1.81
CA PRO A 64 -0.65 -19.78 1.16
C PRO A 64 -1.00 -18.55 2.01
N PRO A 65 -1.55 -17.47 1.41
CA PRO A 65 -2.00 -16.31 2.15
C PRO A 65 -2.97 -16.71 3.28
N PRO A 66 -2.73 -16.27 4.53
CA PRO A 66 -3.58 -16.66 5.67
C PRO A 66 -4.93 -15.96 5.66
N LEU A 67 -5.07 -14.88 4.88
CA LEU A 67 -6.24 -14.03 4.82
C LEU A 67 -6.70 -13.87 3.37
N ALA A 68 -8.01 -13.81 3.18
CA ALA A 68 -8.60 -13.45 1.91
C ALA A 68 -8.67 -11.92 1.76
N PRO A 69 -8.60 -11.38 0.53
CA PRO A 69 -8.90 -9.98 0.25
C PRO A 69 -10.30 -9.61 0.75
N THR A 70 -10.42 -8.46 1.40
CA THR A 70 -11.68 -7.95 1.95
C THR A 70 -12.27 -6.79 1.15
N ALA A 71 -11.60 -6.35 0.08
CA ALA A 71 -12.12 -5.33 -0.81
C ALA A 71 -13.30 -5.89 -1.62
N ASP A 72 -14.44 -5.20 -1.57
CA ASP A 72 -15.64 -5.55 -2.31
C ASP A 72 -16.17 -4.36 -3.14
N ALA A 73 -17.29 -4.58 -3.83
CA ALA A 73 -17.91 -3.55 -4.68
C ALA A 73 -18.41 -2.33 -3.88
N VAL A 74 -18.74 -2.48 -2.60
CA VAL A 74 -19.18 -1.37 -1.74
C VAL A 74 -17.98 -0.50 -1.37
N ASN A 75 -16.87 -1.13 -0.97
CA ASN A 75 -15.60 -0.43 -0.74
C ASN A 75 -15.17 0.35 -1.98
N GLU A 76 -15.23 -0.27 -3.16
CA GLU A 76 -14.86 0.38 -4.42
C GLU A 76 -15.76 1.59 -4.73
N ALA A 77 -17.07 1.46 -4.56
CA ALA A 77 -18.00 2.56 -4.78
C ALA A 77 -17.71 3.77 -3.87
N TRP A 78 -17.29 3.52 -2.62
CA TRP A 78 -16.88 4.60 -1.71
C TRP A 78 -15.57 5.26 -2.12
N VAL A 79 -14.60 4.48 -2.62
CA VAL A 79 -13.34 5.01 -3.16
C VAL A 79 -13.60 5.94 -4.34
N GLN A 80 -14.44 5.52 -5.29
CA GLN A 80 -14.75 6.33 -6.47
C GLN A 80 -15.49 7.61 -6.10
N ARG A 81 -16.54 7.53 -5.25
CA ARG A 81 -17.25 8.73 -4.79
C ARG A 81 -16.31 9.71 -4.07
N PHE A 82 -15.44 9.20 -3.20
CA PHE A 82 -14.48 10.04 -2.48
C PHE A 82 -13.52 10.77 -3.43
N ARG A 83 -13.03 10.08 -4.47
CA ARG A 83 -12.14 10.69 -5.48
C ARG A 83 -12.84 11.81 -6.25
N GLU A 84 -14.11 11.65 -6.56
CA GLU A 84 -14.92 12.69 -7.21
C GLU A 84 -15.11 13.90 -6.28
N GLU A 85 -15.59 13.66 -5.05
CA GLU A 85 -15.84 14.70 -4.04
C GLU A 85 -14.57 15.50 -3.72
N ARG A 86 -13.40 14.86 -3.63
CA ARG A 86 -12.14 15.52 -3.27
C ARG A 86 -11.58 16.42 -4.37
N GLN A 87 -11.95 16.16 -5.62
CA GLN A 87 -11.44 16.86 -6.80
C GLN A 87 -12.49 17.79 -7.42
N GLU A 88 -13.57 18.06 -6.69
CA GLU A 88 -14.59 18.99 -7.12
C GLU A 88 -14.00 20.39 -7.31
N GLY A 89 -14.23 21.00 -8.47
CA GLY A 89 -13.71 22.31 -8.82
C GLY A 89 -12.22 22.37 -9.18
N TRP A 90 -11.51 21.23 -9.22
CA TRP A 90 -10.12 21.20 -9.70
C TRP A 90 -10.08 21.30 -11.22
N GLU A 91 -9.25 22.20 -11.75
CA GLU A 91 -9.01 22.35 -13.19
C GLU A 91 -8.32 21.10 -13.77
N ASN A 92 -7.43 20.48 -12.99
CA ASN A 92 -6.74 19.24 -13.32
C ASN A 92 -7.02 18.18 -12.24
N ARG A 93 -7.62 17.06 -12.64
CA ARG A 93 -7.85 15.90 -11.76
C ARG A 93 -6.58 15.04 -11.72
N GLY A 94 -6.19 14.60 -10.53
CA GLY A 94 -5.05 13.72 -10.27
C GLY A 94 -5.41 12.27 -9.96
N TRP A 95 -6.69 11.92 -9.90
CA TRP A 95 -7.21 10.55 -9.82
C TRP A 95 -8.23 10.31 -10.93
#